data_AF-A0A7W0FN57-F1
#
_entry.id   AF-A0A7W0FN57-F1
#
_cell.length_a   1.000
_cell.length_b   1.000
_cell.length_c   1.000
_cell.angle_alpha   90.00
_cell.angle_beta   90.00
_cell.angle_gamma   90.00
#
_symmetry.space_group_name_H-M   'P 1'
#
loop_
_entity.id
_entity.type
_entity.pdbx_description
1 polymer ?
#
loop_
_entity_poly.entity_id
_entity_poly.type
_entity_poly.pdbx_seq_one_letter_code
_entity_poly.pdbx_strand_id
1 'polypeptide(L)' 'MTGDPGCGSTGIPELRRCCRIALGSASELEYHFLLARDLGFLPPAVNEDRAGQVVEVKHMLAGIIGRLQPVAGGLMAES' A
#
# COMPACT_ATOMS: atom_id res chain seq x y z
N MET A 1 -1.37 5.30 36.30
CA MET A 1 -1.71 4.15 35.43
C MET A 1 -2.95 4.55 34.64
N THR A 2 -2.76 5.23 33.50
CA THR A 2 -3.85 5.62 32.60
C THR A 2 -4.27 4.42 31.76
N GLY A 3 -5.58 4.19 31.69
CA GLY A 3 -6.21 3.00 31.11
C GLY A 3 -5.78 2.69 29.69
N ASP A 4 -5.62 1.39 29.42
CA ASP A 4 -5.28 0.81 28.13
C ASP A 4 -6.48 0.90 27.16
N PRO A 5 -6.40 1.63 26.04
CA PRO A 5 -7.45 1.71 25.03
C PRO A 5 -7.37 0.47 24.10
N GLY A 6 -7.56 -0.71 24.67
CA GLY A 6 -7.40 -2.00 23.98
C GLY A 6 -8.72 -2.69 23.67
N CYS A 7 -9.60 -2.10 22.85
CA CYS A 7 -10.69 -2.86 22.21
C CYS A 7 -11.27 -2.11 21.00
N GLY A 8 -10.76 -2.41 19.80
CA GLY A 8 -11.39 -1.99 18.52
C GLY A 8 -10.47 -1.28 17.51
N SER A 9 -9.31 -0.78 17.93
CA SER A 9 -8.43 0.05 17.08
C SER A 9 -7.08 -0.61 16.73
N THR A 10 -6.80 -1.84 17.18
CA THR A 10 -5.51 -2.52 16.93
C THR A 10 -5.36 -3.02 15.49
N GLY A 11 -6.45 -3.30 14.78
CA GLY A 11 -6.40 -3.86 13.42
C GLY A 11 -6.13 -2.83 12.32
N ILE A 12 -6.63 -1.60 12.44
CA ILE A 12 -6.52 -0.58 11.37
C ILE A 12 -5.08 -0.06 11.19
N PRO A 13 -4.33 0.27 12.26
CA PRO A 13 -2.92 0.65 12.14
C PRO A 13 -2.06 -0.47 11.55
N GLU A 14 -2.29 -1.72 11.96
CA GLU A 14 -1.55 -2.87 11.45
C GLU A 14 -1.91 -3.17 10.00
N LEU A 15 -3.20 -3.14 9.63
CA LEU A 15 -3.63 -3.27 8.24
C LEU A 15 -3.00 -2.19 7.35
N ARG A 16 -2.99 -0.93 7.80
CA ARG A 16 -2.35 0.17 7.07
C ARG A 16 -0.85 -0.06 6.90
N ARG A 17 -0.17 -0.60 7.93
CA ARG A 17 1.23 -0.98 7.86
C ARG A 17 1.45 -2.09 6.82
N CYS A 18 0.65 -3.16 6.87
CA CYS A 18 0.69 -4.25 5.89
C CYS A 18 0.50 -3.74 4.46
N CYS A 19 -0.48 -2.85 4.23
CA CYS A 19 -0.69 -2.25 2.90
C CYS A 19 0.51 -1.42 2.44
N ARG A 20 1.20 -0.70 3.33
CA ARG A 20 2.42 0.04 2.99
C ARG A 20 3.59 -0.88 2.64
N ILE A 21 3.75 -1.98 3.37
CA ILE A 21 4.76 -3.00 3.05
C ILE A 21 4.47 -3.60 1.67
N ALA A 22 3.23 -4.01 1.42
CA ALA A 22 2.81 -4.55 0.13
C ALA A 22 3.04 -3.54 -1.02
N LEU A 23 2.80 -2.25 -0.79
CA LEU A 23 3.06 -1.19 -1.77
C LEU A 23 4.56 -1.05 -2.10
N GLY A 24 5.42 -1.20 -1.08
CA GLY A 24 6.88 -1.28 -1.24
C GLY A 24 7.29 -2.48 -2.08
N SER A 25 6.83 -3.68 -1.72
CA SER A 25 7.12 -4.92 -2.47
C SER A 25 6.61 -4.86 -3.92
N ALA A 26 5.47 -4.23 -4.18
CA ALA A 26 4.97 -4.03 -5.54
C ALA A 26 5.89 -3.09 -6.35
N SER A 27 6.46 -2.07 -5.72
CA SER A 27 7.42 -1.17 -6.38
C SER A 27 8.77 -1.87 -6.65
N GLU A 28 9.22 -2.74 -5.75
CA GLU A 28 10.39 -3.61 -6.00
C GLU A 28 10.13 -4.57 -7.17
N LEU A 29 8.92 -5.13 -7.27
CA LEU A 29 8.54 -6.02 -8.36
C LEU A 29 8.52 -5.32 -9.73
N GLU A 30 8.16 -4.04 -9.82
CA GLU A 30 8.29 -3.27 -11.06
C GLU A 30 9.74 -3.19 -11.54
N TYR A 31 10.70 -2.98 -10.61
CA TYR A 31 12.11 -3.00 -10.96
C TYR A 31 12.56 -4.37 -11.46
N HIS A 32 12.06 -5.45 -10.86
CA HIS A 32 12.32 -6.80 -11.36
C HIS A 32 11.78 -7.02 -12.77
N PHE A 33 10.59 -6.50 -13.11
CA PHE A 33 10.04 -6.57 -14.47
C PHE A 33 10.84 -5.73 -15.48
N LEU A 34 11.32 -4.55 -15.09
CA LEU A 34 12.23 -3.76 -15.94
C LEU A 34 13.52 -4.52 -16.22
N LEU A 35 14.14 -5.09 -15.19
CA LEU A 35 15.37 -5.87 -15.33
C LEU A 35 15.15 -7.14 -16.17
N ALA A 36 14.06 -7.88 -15.92
CA ALA A 36 13.73 -9.09 -16.65
C ALA A 36 13.49 -8.82 -18.14
N ARG A 37 12.90 -7.67 -18.48
CA ARG A 37 12.77 -7.20 -19.87
C ARG A 37 14.13 -6.93 -20.48
N ASP A 38 14.97 -6.17 -19.79
CA ASP A 38 16.27 -5.74 -20.32
C ASP A 38 17.22 -6.94 -20.53
N LEU A 39 17.07 -7.99 -19.72
CA LEU A 39 17.81 -9.26 -19.85
C LEU A 39 17.15 -10.27 -20.81
N GLY A 40 15.96 -9.96 -21.35
CA GLY A 40 15.24 -10.86 -22.26
C GLY A 40 14.67 -12.12 -21.60
N PHE A 41 14.43 -12.12 -20.29
CA PHE A 41 13.87 -13.26 -19.56
C PHE A 41 12.35 -13.43 -19.74
N LEU A 42 11.65 -12.36 -20.16
CA LEU A 42 10.21 -12.40 -20.43
C LEU A 42 9.90 -11.82 -21.82
N PRO A 43 8.94 -12.39 -22.56
CA PRO A 43 8.43 -11.76 -23.77
C PRO A 43 7.88 -10.36 -23.47
N PRO A 44 8.09 -9.35 -24.34
CA PRO A 44 7.66 -7.97 -24.09
C PRO A 44 6.19 -7.85 -23.71
N ALA A 45 5.29 -8.51 -24.46
CA ALA A 45 3.85 -8.48 -24.18
C ALA A 45 3.51 -9.03 -22.79
N VAL A 46 4.14 -10.15 -22.39
CA VAL A 46 3.93 -10.72 -21.05
C VAL A 46 4.45 -9.76 -19.98
N ASN A 47 5.59 -9.13 -20.21
CA ASN A 47 6.15 -8.18 -19.25
C ASN A 47 5.27 -6.92 -19.09
N GLU A 48 4.77 -6.37 -20.20
CA GLU A 48 3.87 -5.22 -20.20
C GLU A 48 2.55 -5.52 -19.49
N ASP A 49 1.93 -6.67 -19.79
CA ASP A 49 0.70 -7.12 -19.12
C ASP A 49 0.90 -7.27 -17.61
N ARG A 50 2.01 -7.90 -17.19
CA ARG A 50 2.33 -8.11 -15.77
C ARG A 50 2.68 -6.81 -15.05
N ALA A 51 3.44 -5.93 -15.69
CA ALA A 51 3.73 -4.61 -15.14
C ALA A 51 2.44 -3.79 -14.96
N GLY A 52 1.51 -3.86 -15.92
CA GLY A 52 0.19 -3.24 -15.79
C GLY A 52 -0.59 -3.74 -14.58
N GLN A 53 -0.60 -5.05 -14.33
CA GLN A 53 -1.25 -5.64 -13.15
C GLN A 53 -0.64 -5.15 -11.83
N VAL A 54 0.69 -4.98 -11.78
CA VAL A 54 1.35 -4.42 -10.59
C VAL A 54 0.94 -2.97 -10.34
N VAL A 55 0.86 -2.16 -11.40
CA VAL A 55 0.39 -0.77 -11.31
C VAL A 55 -1.04 -0.71 -10.75
N GLU A 56 -1.94 -1.56 -11.24
CA GLU A 56 -3.31 -1.64 -10.71
C GLU A 56 -3.34 -1.99 -9.21
N VAL A 57 -2.55 -2.97 -8.78
CA VAL A 57 -2.44 -3.34 -7.36
C VAL A 57 -1.93 -2.17 -6.52
N LYS A 58 -0.93 -1.43 -7.00
CA LYS A 58 -0.43 -0.24 -6.31
C LYS A 58 -1.50 0.84 -6.17
N HIS A 59 -2.30 1.08 -7.21
CA HIS A 59 -3.42 2.03 -7.15
C HIS A 59 -4.47 1.59 -6.12
N MET A 60 -4.82 0.31 -6.08
CA MET A 60 -5.73 -0.24 -5.08
C MET A 60 -5.18 -0.09 -3.66
N LEU A 61 -3.91 -0.43 -3.43
CA LEU A 61 -3.24 -0.29 -2.15
C LEU A 61 -3.18 1.18 -1.69
N ALA A 62 -2.85 2.10 -2.60
CA ALA A 62 -2.85 3.54 -2.31
C ALA A 62 -4.25 4.03 -1.89
N GLY A 63 -5.29 3.59 -2.59
CA GLY A 63 -6.68 3.88 -2.23
C GLY A 63 -7.08 3.34 -0.86
N ILE A 64 -6.69 2.11 -0.54
CA ILE A 64 -6.94 1.50 0.79
C ILE A 64 -6.20 2.29 1.88
N ILE A 65 -4.91 2.57 1.71
CA ILE A 65 -4.11 3.34 2.67
C ILE A 65 -4.74 4.72 2.94
N GLY A 66 -5.25 5.38 1.89
CA GLY A 66 -5.96 6.65 2.01
C GLY A 66 -7.24 6.55 2.86
N ARG A 67 -8.02 5.47 2.69
CA ARG A 67 -9.24 5.22 3.48
C ARG A 67 -8.96 4.83 4.93
N LEU A 68 -7.78 4.31 5.23
CA LEU A 68 -7.36 3.97 6.59
C LEU A 68 -6.72 5.15 7.34
N GLN A 69 -6.69 6.35 6.75
CA GLN A 69 -6.26 7.54 7.46
C GLN A 69 -7.24 7.86 8.60
N PRO A 70 -6.76 8.21 9.80
CA PRO A 70 -7.64 8.69 10.85
C PRO A 70 -8.43 9.90 10.33
N VAL A 71 -9.75 9.91 10.52
CA VAL A 71 -10.52 11.14 10.38
C VAL A 71 -9.92 12.13 11.37
N ALA A 72 -9.39 13.24 10.87
CA ALA A 72 -8.96 14.35 11.71
C ALA A 72 -10.19 14.91 12.42
N GLY A 73 -10.47 14.39 13.62
CA GLY A 73 -11.47 14.94 14.51
C GLY A 73 -10.99 16.29 15.05
N GLY A 74 -11.51 17.37 14.44
CA GLY A 74 -11.76 18.68 15.03
C GLY A 74 -10.64 19.36 15.82
N LEU A 75 -9.97 20.34 15.19
CA LEU A 75 -9.71 21.58 15.93
C LEU A 75 -11.06 22.25 16.25
N MET A 76 -11.13 22.89 17.42
CA MET A 76 -12.19 23.75 17.98
C MET A 76 -13.14 23.09 18.99
N ALA A 77 -12.72 23.14 20.26
CA ALA A 77 -13.57 23.71 21.30
C ALA A 77 -12.72 24.75 22.06
N GLU A 78 -12.83 26.01 21.65
CA GLU A 78 -12.51 27.16 22.47
C GLU A 78 -13.56 27.29 23.58
N SER A 79 -13.12 27.44 24.83
CA SER A 79 -13.60 28.39 25.86
C SER A 79 -12.86 28.14 27.17
#